data_AF-A0AAN8Y2V6-F1
#
_entry.id   AF-A0AAN8Y2V6-F1
#
_cell.length_a   1.000
_cell.length_b   1.000
_cell.length_c   1.000
_cell.angle_alpha   90.00
_cell.angle_beta   90.00
_cell.angle_gamma   90.00
#
_symmetry.space_group_name_H-M   'P 1'
#
loop_
_entity.id
_entity.type
_entity.pdbx_description
1 polymer ?
#
loop_
_entity_poly.entity_id
_entity_poly.type
_entity_poly.pdbx_seq_one_letter_code
_entity_poly.pdbx_strand_id
1 'polypeptide(L)'
;MRLENGDRSTCHPIVNSSSDDEDDGGLLRESYSPVLDGEGLLVPPLNFAMVDYGVFRSGFPDTANFAFLQTLGLRSIIYLCPERYPEANVEFLNANGIQLFQFAIEGSKVEVIFRNVYLNITFSVPLFSMHEPTGFSGGAIQEPPLVNIPEETIKEALRVVLDEKNRPLLIHCKRGKHRTGSLVGCLRKLQKWCLTSIFDEYQRYAAEKTRVSDLRFMELFDISDFKQPPTFCSHSPN
;
A
#
# COMPACT_ATOMS: atom_id res chain seq x y z
N MET A 1 39.72 -19.02 -13.49
CA MET A 1 39.92 -17.67 -12.89
C MET A 1 39.22 -16.67 -13.80
N ARG A 2 38.42 -15.71 -13.36
CA ARG A 2 37.86 -15.42 -12.01
C ARG A 2 36.55 -14.64 -12.25
N LEU A 3 35.51 -14.87 -11.45
CA LEU A 3 34.21 -14.18 -11.51
C LEU A 3 34.19 -13.01 -10.52
N GLU A 4 33.67 -11.85 -10.93
CA GLU A 4 32.99 -10.82 -10.10
C GLU A 4 31.94 -10.17 -11.05
N ASN A 5 30.62 -10.24 -10.85
CA ASN A 5 29.77 -9.65 -9.81
C ASN A 5 30.07 -8.15 -9.59
N GLY A 6 29.11 -7.23 -9.58
CA GLY A 6 27.65 -7.35 -9.59
C GLY A 6 27.08 -6.35 -8.58
N ASP A 7 26.83 -5.13 -9.03
CA ASP A 7 26.56 -4.02 -8.10
C ASP A 7 25.08 -4.00 -7.64
N ARG A 8 24.89 -3.88 -6.33
CA ARG A 8 23.58 -3.86 -5.66
C ARG A 8 23.28 -2.44 -5.25
N SER A 9 22.18 -1.87 -5.74
CA SER A 9 21.64 -0.61 -5.24
C SER A 9 21.18 -0.77 -3.78
N THR A 10 22.05 -0.45 -2.83
CA THR A 10 21.76 -0.53 -1.39
C THR A 10 20.88 0.62 -0.94
N CYS A 11 19.75 0.29 -0.30
CA CYS A 11 18.94 1.24 0.44
C CYS A 11 19.62 1.57 1.78
N HIS A 12 20.06 2.81 1.95
CA HIS A 12 20.64 3.29 3.20
C HIS A 12 19.63 4.14 3.98
N PRO A 13 19.53 4.01 5.31
CA PRO A 13 18.82 4.98 6.14
C PRO A 13 19.55 6.32 6.08
N ILE A 14 18.81 7.42 5.94
CA ILE A 14 19.39 8.76 6.00
C ILE A 14 19.71 9.07 7.47
N VAL A 15 20.98 9.02 7.81
CA VAL A 15 21.52 9.43 9.11
C VAL A 15 22.48 10.59 8.85
N ASN A 16 22.08 11.81 9.23
CA ASN A 16 23.00 12.95 9.28
C ASN A 16 23.49 13.13 10.72
N SER A 17 24.80 13.28 10.92
CA SER A 17 25.43 13.43 12.23
C SER A 17 26.49 14.53 12.22
N SER A 18 26.38 15.48 13.16
CA SER A 18 27.40 16.50 13.58
C SER A 18 27.89 17.46 12.48
N SER A 19 28.30 18.70 12.75
CA SER A 19 28.68 19.40 14.00
C SER A 19 28.51 20.92 13.84
N ASP A 20 28.53 21.79 14.87
CA ASP A 20 28.30 21.76 16.33
C ASP A 20 28.19 23.24 16.80
N ASP A 21 27.56 23.56 17.95
CA ASP A 21 27.81 24.76 18.81
C ASP A 21 26.92 24.74 20.09
N GLU A 22 27.44 25.24 21.22
CA GLU A 22 26.86 25.10 22.60
C GLU A 22 26.25 26.40 23.19
N ASP A 23 25.46 26.23 24.28
CA ASP A 23 25.03 27.23 25.30
C ASP A 23 24.02 28.33 24.85
N ASP A 24 23.10 28.87 25.65
CA ASP A 24 22.66 28.71 27.05
C ASP A 24 21.11 28.91 27.09
N GLY A 25 20.45 28.55 28.19
CA GLY A 25 19.11 29.07 28.52
C GLY A 25 18.04 28.01 28.66
N GLY A 26 17.90 27.45 29.87
CA GLY A 26 16.82 26.52 30.19
C GLY A 26 15.44 27.19 30.13
N LEU A 27 14.59 26.78 29.18
CA LEU A 27 13.15 27.02 29.22
C LEU A 27 12.41 25.68 29.32
N LEU A 28 11.35 25.67 30.13
CA LEU A 28 10.60 24.47 30.45
C LEU A 28 10.03 23.81 29.19
N ARG A 29 10.12 22.48 29.16
CA ARG A 29 9.48 21.60 28.19
C ARG A 29 7.98 21.90 28.11
N GLU A 30 7.58 22.77 27.18
CA GLU A 30 6.21 22.83 26.69
C GLU A 30 5.92 21.49 26.00
N SER A 31 5.33 20.58 26.77
CA SER A 31 4.69 19.39 26.22
C SER A 31 3.65 19.88 25.22
N TYR A 32 3.87 19.58 23.94
CA TYR A 32 3.00 19.93 22.83
C TYR A 32 1.59 19.38 23.10
N SER A 33 0.74 20.18 23.74
CA SER A 33 -0.67 19.86 23.90
C SER A 33 -1.28 19.90 22.51
N PRO A 34 -1.93 18.84 22.03
CA PRO A 34 -2.61 18.90 20.73
C PRO A 34 -3.60 20.06 20.78
N VAL A 35 -3.47 20.99 19.84
CA VAL A 35 -4.40 22.11 19.69
C VAL A 35 -5.74 21.50 19.29
N LEU A 36 -6.64 21.38 20.27
CA LEU A 36 -8.00 20.92 20.05
C LEU A 36 -8.80 22.08 19.46
N ASP A 37 -8.95 22.07 18.14
CA ASP A 37 -9.73 23.06 17.39
C ASP A 37 -11.24 22.96 17.68
N GLY A 38 -11.65 23.46 18.85
CA GLY A 38 -13.04 23.79 19.23
C GLY A 38 -14.01 22.63 19.47
N GLU A 39 -13.85 21.53 18.73
CA GLU A 39 -14.66 20.32 18.75
C GLU A 39 -13.69 19.12 18.72
N GLY A 40 -13.88 18.13 19.59
CA GLY A 40 -12.99 16.94 19.69
C GLY A 40 -13.11 15.95 18.52
N LEU A 41 -13.33 16.44 17.31
CA LEU A 41 -13.67 15.64 16.13
C LEU A 41 -12.43 15.01 15.49
N LEU A 42 -12.17 13.74 15.83
CA LEU A 42 -11.12 12.96 15.21
C LEU A 42 -11.55 12.51 13.79
N VAL A 43 -11.00 13.15 12.76
CA VAL A 43 -11.29 12.82 11.35
C VAL A 43 -10.26 11.80 10.81
N PRO A 44 -10.64 10.55 10.52
CA PRO A 44 -9.73 9.58 9.92
C PRO A 44 -9.38 9.97 8.48
N PRO A 45 -8.18 9.63 7.98
CA PRO A 45 -7.82 9.88 6.58
C PRO A 45 -8.76 9.18 5.59
N LEU A 46 -8.80 9.70 4.35
CA LEU A 46 -9.53 9.07 3.24
C LEU A 46 -9.22 7.57 3.14
N ASN A 47 -10.22 6.72 2.97
CA ASN A 47 -10.04 5.25 2.84
C ASN A 47 -9.32 4.59 4.04
N PHE A 48 -9.34 5.20 5.24
CA PHE A 48 -8.77 4.59 6.43
C PHE A 48 -9.49 3.29 6.83
N ALA A 49 -8.73 2.25 7.18
CA ALA A 49 -9.23 1.02 7.79
C ALA A 49 -8.13 0.23 8.50
N MET A 50 -8.51 -0.67 9.41
CA MET A 50 -7.62 -1.73 9.90
C MET A 50 -7.52 -2.85 8.85
N VAL A 51 -6.31 -3.35 8.61
CA VAL A 51 -6.02 -4.50 7.74
C VAL A 51 -5.81 -5.75 8.57
N ASP A 52 -4.96 -5.64 9.59
CA ASP A 52 -4.61 -6.71 10.52
C ASP A 52 -4.26 -6.09 11.88
N TYR A 53 -4.04 -6.91 12.91
CA TYR A 53 -3.68 -6.41 14.24
C TYR A 53 -2.39 -5.58 14.20
N GLY A 54 -2.52 -4.28 14.52
CA GLY A 54 -1.44 -3.30 14.44
C GLY A 54 -1.04 -2.88 13.02
N VAL A 55 -1.85 -3.20 12.00
CA VAL A 55 -1.61 -2.82 10.59
C VAL A 55 -2.83 -2.09 10.04
N PHE A 56 -2.65 -0.81 9.69
CA PHE A 56 -3.68 0.06 9.13
C PHE A 56 -3.40 0.38 7.66
N ARG A 57 -4.44 0.77 6.92
CA ARG A 57 -4.35 1.32 5.56
C ARG A 57 -5.02 2.68 5.48
N SER A 58 -4.56 3.55 4.58
CA SER A 58 -5.30 4.75 4.18
C SER A 58 -4.88 5.31 2.81
N GLY A 59 -5.59 6.36 2.38
CA GLY A 59 -5.11 7.39 1.46
C GLY A 59 -4.17 8.38 2.14
N PHE A 60 -3.84 9.45 1.43
CA PHE A 60 -2.85 10.41 1.92
C PHE A 60 -3.40 11.16 3.15
N PRO A 61 -2.69 11.16 4.28
CA PRO A 61 -3.12 11.89 5.46
C PRO A 61 -2.80 13.38 5.33
N ASP A 62 -3.78 14.23 5.61
CA ASP A 62 -3.60 15.68 5.72
C ASP A 62 -3.52 16.11 7.19
N THR A 63 -3.31 17.41 7.42
CA THR A 63 -3.18 18.00 8.76
C THR A 63 -4.44 17.81 9.62
N ALA A 64 -5.63 17.77 9.02
CA ALA A 64 -6.88 17.52 9.74
C ALA A 64 -6.98 16.07 10.26
N ASN A 65 -6.18 15.15 9.71
CA ASN A 65 -6.11 13.77 10.20
C ASN A 65 -5.08 13.56 11.32
N PHE A 66 -4.19 14.52 11.59
CA PHE A 66 -3.06 14.32 12.52
C PHE A 66 -3.51 13.99 13.94
N ALA A 67 -4.55 14.67 14.45
CA ALA A 67 -5.14 14.36 15.76
C ALA A 67 -5.67 12.92 15.83
N PHE A 68 -6.33 12.43 14.77
CA PHE A 68 -6.76 11.03 14.70
C PHE A 68 -5.57 10.06 14.66
N LEU A 69 -4.55 10.35 13.85
CA LEU A 69 -3.37 9.49 13.73
C LEU A 69 -2.56 9.36 15.04
N GLN A 70 -2.53 10.41 15.87
CA GLN A 70 -1.93 10.36 17.21
C GLN A 70 -2.61 9.30 18.10
N THR A 71 -3.94 9.16 18.02
CA THR A 71 -4.67 8.17 18.83
C THR A 71 -4.32 6.72 18.49
N LEU A 72 -3.76 6.45 17.31
CA LEU A 72 -3.35 5.11 16.89
C LEU A 72 -2.01 4.67 17.48
N GLY A 73 -1.22 5.59 18.06
CA GLY A 73 0.11 5.29 18.60
C GLY A 73 1.06 4.68 17.56
N LEU A 74 1.04 5.18 16.32
CA LEU A 74 1.85 4.65 15.23
C LEU A 74 3.35 4.71 15.55
N ARG A 75 4.08 3.62 15.31
CA ARG A 75 5.55 3.59 15.31
C ARG A 75 6.14 3.76 13.92
N SER A 76 5.41 3.42 12.87
CA SER A 76 5.91 3.56 11.51
C SER A 76 4.83 3.85 10.46
N ILE A 77 5.26 4.40 9.33
CA ILE A 77 4.43 4.62 8.14
C ILE A 77 5.13 4.04 6.92
N ILE A 78 4.38 3.29 6.11
CA ILE A 78 4.78 2.85 4.78
C ILE A 78 4.12 3.78 3.76
N TYR A 79 4.94 4.50 3.01
CA TYR A 79 4.51 5.47 2.00
C TYR A 79 4.89 4.99 0.60
N LEU A 80 3.87 4.65 -0.20
CA LEU A 80 4.05 3.93 -1.47
C LEU A 80 4.14 4.85 -2.72
N CYS A 81 4.57 6.10 -2.58
CA CYS A 81 4.62 7.04 -3.71
C CYS A 81 6.04 7.58 -3.95
N PRO A 82 6.44 7.87 -5.20
CA PRO A 82 7.74 8.48 -5.51
C PRO A 82 7.83 9.96 -5.12
N GLU A 83 6.70 10.68 -5.04
CA GLU A 83 6.69 12.11 -4.69
C GLU A 83 7.24 12.35 -3.27
N ARG A 84 8.10 13.36 -3.07
CA ARG A 84 8.65 13.74 -1.74
C ARG A 84 7.55 13.91 -0.69
N TYR A 85 7.80 13.44 0.53
CA TYR A 85 6.86 13.61 1.64
C TYR A 85 6.73 15.11 2.03
N PRO A 86 5.51 15.65 2.18
CA PRO A 86 5.30 17.06 2.53
C PRO A 86 5.86 17.41 3.92
N GLU A 87 6.34 18.64 4.05
CA GLU A 87 7.04 19.13 5.25
C GLU A 87 6.21 19.01 6.53
N ALA A 88 4.96 19.51 6.53
CA ALA A 88 4.05 19.38 7.68
C ALA A 88 3.81 17.91 8.10
N ASN A 89 3.83 16.96 7.16
CA ASN A 89 3.74 15.54 7.49
C ASN A 89 5.08 15.04 8.08
N VAL A 90 6.24 15.45 7.55
CA VAL A 90 7.57 15.10 8.10
C VAL A 90 7.72 15.63 9.54
N GLU A 91 7.34 16.88 9.80
CA GLU A 91 7.30 17.48 11.14
C GLU A 91 6.44 16.65 12.10
N PHE A 92 5.24 16.25 11.65
CA PHE A 92 4.36 15.37 12.42
C PHE A 92 5.01 14.01 12.72
N LEU A 93 5.70 13.39 11.76
CA LEU A 93 6.40 12.12 12.02
C LEU A 93 7.52 12.29 13.05
N ASN A 94 8.33 13.34 12.90
CA ASN A 94 9.44 13.63 13.82
C ASN A 94 8.95 13.92 15.24
N ALA A 95 7.91 14.74 15.39
CA ALA A 95 7.33 15.10 16.69
C ALA A 95 6.72 13.91 17.44
N ASN A 96 6.27 12.87 16.72
CA ASN A 96 5.67 11.66 17.30
C ASN A 96 6.61 10.44 17.26
N GLY A 97 7.87 10.58 16.83
CA GLY A 97 8.84 9.49 16.76
C GLY A 97 8.52 8.39 15.74
N ILE A 98 7.81 8.73 14.65
CA ILE A 98 7.28 7.78 13.67
C ILE A 98 8.30 7.54 12.54
N GLN A 99 8.71 6.29 12.33
CA GLN A 99 9.64 5.94 11.25
C GLN A 99 8.95 5.89 9.88
N LEU A 100 9.47 6.64 8.89
CA LEU A 100 8.98 6.60 7.51
C LEU A 100 9.75 5.57 6.67
N PHE A 101 9.02 4.66 6.03
CA PHE A 101 9.52 3.74 5.01
C PHE A 101 8.92 4.12 3.66
N GLN A 102 9.71 4.74 2.77
CA GLN A 102 9.26 5.15 1.44
C GLN A 102 9.59 4.09 0.38
N PHE A 103 8.57 3.67 -0.38
CA PHE A 103 8.70 2.73 -1.48
C PHE A 103 8.12 3.36 -2.75
N ALA A 104 9.00 3.80 -3.64
CA ALA A 104 8.63 4.53 -4.86
C ALA A 104 7.98 3.60 -5.90
N ILE A 105 6.65 3.46 -5.85
CA ILE A 105 5.88 2.75 -6.88
C ILE A 105 5.22 3.79 -7.79
N GLU A 106 5.60 3.79 -9.08
CA GLU A 106 5.05 4.75 -10.06
C GLU A 106 3.53 4.59 -10.23
N GLY A 107 2.84 5.73 -10.30
CA GLY A 107 1.39 5.79 -10.42
C GLY A 107 0.94 6.04 -11.85
N SER A 108 0.91 5.03 -12.72
CA SER A 108 0.35 5.18 -14.06
C SER A 108 -1.12 5.61 -13.96
N LYS A 109 -1.50 6.73 -14.59
CA LYS A 109 -2.91 7.10 -14.79
C LYS A 109 -3.49 6.29 -15.94
N VAL A 110 -3.82 5.02 -15.68
CA VAL A 110 -4.74 4.27 -16.55
C VAL A 110 -6.15 4.78 -16.30
N GLU A 111 -6.46 5.94 -16.89
CA GLU A 111 -7.75 6.13 -17.53
C GLU A 111 -7.71 5.37 -18.88
N VAL A 112 -8.86 5.27 -19.57
CA VAL A 112 -9.09 4.53 -20.84
C VAL A 112 -9.70 3.11 -20.68
N ILE A 113 -11.02 3.07 -20.84
CA ILE A 113 -11.86 2.01 -21.45
C ILE A 113 -11.87 0.60 -20.79
N PHE A 114 -12.77 0.39 -19.83
CA PHE A 114 -13.22 -0.96 -19.42
C PHE A 114 -14.74 -1.21 -19.55
N ARG A 115 -15.45 -0.41 -20.36
CA ARG A 115 -16.89 -0.60 -20.62
C ARG A 115 -17.23 -1.82 -21.51
N ASN A 116 -16.25 -2.39 -22.23
CA ASN A 116 -16.52 -3.33 -23.33
C ASN A 116 -16.10 -4.80 -23.11
N VAL A 117 -15.51 -5.17 -21.97
CA VAL A 117 -15.09 -6.58 -21.73
C VAL A 117 -16.14 -7.38 -20.95
N TYR A 118 -16.71 -6.80 -19.89
CA TYR A 118 -17.62 -7.53 -18.99
C TYR A 118 -19.04 -7.78 -19.54
N LEU A 119 -19.47 -7.09 -20.60
CA LEU A 119 -20.79 -7.34 -21.23
C LEU A 119 -20.82 -8.57 -22.15
N ASN A 120 -19.66 -9.07 -22.59
CA ASN A 120 -19.58 -10.18 -23.56
C ASN A 120 -19.52 -11.57 -22.89
N ILE A 121 -19.43 -11.65 -21.56
CA ILE A 121 -19.33 -12.93 -20.83
C ILE A 121 -20.70 -13.42 -20.33
N THR A 122 -21.73 -12.57 -20.35
CA THR A 122 -23.09 -12.93 -19.88
C THR A 122 -24.06 -13.35 -21.00
N PHE A 123 -23.62 -13.41 -22.27
CA PHE A 123 -24.49 -13.74 -23.41
C PHE A 123 -23.94 -14.88 -24.30
N SER A 124 -23.93 -16.08 -23.73
CA SER A 124 -23.92 -17.38 -24.42
C SER A 124 -24.38 -18.41 -23.38
N VAL A 125 -25.37 -19.28 -23.61
CA VAL A 125 -25.99 -19.81 -24.86
C VAL A 125 -27.38 -20.42 -24.48
N PRO A 126 -28.21 -20.98 -25.40
CA PRO A 126 -28.37 -20.75 -26.86
C PRO A 126 -29.86 -20.67 -27.32
N LEU A 127 -30.14 -20.04 -28.48
CA LEU A 127 -31.11 -20.61 -29.44
C LEU A 127 -30.96 -20.04 -30.87
N PHE A 128 -30.77 -20.94 -31.85
CA PHE A 128 -31.02 -20.79 -33.30
C PHE A 128 -30.44 -19.58 -34.08
N SER A 129 -29.44 -19.84 -34.92
CA SER A 129 -29.58 -19.96 -36.38
C SER A 129 -28.30 -19.54 -37.14
N MET A 130 -28.04 -20.20 -38.27
CA MET A 130 -26.83 -20.01 -39.09
C MET A 130 -26.82 -18.71 -39.88
N HIS A 131 -25.77 -17.91 -39.73
CA HIS A 131 -25.14 -17.19 -40.84
C HIS A 131 -23.68 -16.87 -40.54
N GLU A 132 -22.78 -17.16 -41.49
CA GLU A 132 -21.44 -16.58 -41.47
C GLU A 132 -21.51 -15.07 -41.73
N PRO A 133 -20.59 -14.31 -41.13
CA PRO A 133 -19.96 -13.24 -41.87
C PRO A 133 -18.45 -13.45 -41.95
N THR A 134 -17.94 -13.37 -43.16
CA THR A 134 -16.53 -13.39 -43.52
C THR A 134 -15.76 -12.21 -42.89
N GLY A 135 -14.52 -12.48 -42.47
CA GLY A 135 -13.49 -11.44 -42.33
C GLY A 135 -13.42 -10.66 -41.02
N PHE A 136 -13.06 -11.32 -39.92
CA PHE A 136 -12.44 -10.63 -38.78
C PHE A 136 -10.92 -10.66 -38.93
N SER A 137 -10.36 -9.64 -39.59
CA SER A 137 -8.91 -9.45 -39.67
C SER A 137 -8.33 -9.24 -38.28
N GLY A 138 -7.20 -9.90 -38.00
CA GLY A 138 -6.64 -9.98 -36.65
C GLY A 138 -6.36 -8.61 -36.02
N GLY A 139 -7.24 -8.17 -35.13
CA GLY A 139 -6.95 -7.12 -34.18
C GLY A 139 -5.88 -7.62 -33.23
N ALA A 140 -4.70 -7.00 -33.26
CA ALA A 140 -3.65 -7.29 -32.30
C ALA A 140 -4.22 -7.10 -30.88
N ILE A 141 -4.11 -8.14 -30.05
CA ILE A 141 -4.29 -8.00 -28.61
C ILE A 141 -3.11 -7.16 -28.12
N GLN A 142 -3.24 -5.84 -28.16
CA GLN A 142 -2.36 -4.99 -27.37
C GLN A 142 -2.65 -5.32 -25.92
N GLU A 143 -1.69 -5.98 -25.27
CA GLU A 143 -1.69 -6.10 -23.83
C GLU A 143 -1.85 -4.68 -23.25
N PRO A 144 -2.86 -4.43 -22.41
CA PRO A 144 -3.09 -3.10 -21.88
C PRO A 144 -1.82 -2.64 -21.16
N PRO A 145 -1.40 -1.38 -21.31
CA PRO A 145 -0.08 -0.92 -20.87
C PRO A 145 0.15 -1.30 -19.41
N LEU A 146 1.06 -2.26 -19.22
CA LEU A 146 1.29 -2.91 -17.94
C LEU A 146 1.72 -1.85 -16.93
N VAL A 147 0.83 -1.60 -15.96
CA VAL A 147 1.19 -0.85 -14.74
C VAL A 147 2.18 -1.72 -14.00
N ASN A 148 3.46 -1.50 -14.26
CA ASN A 148 4.53 -2.28 -13.65
C ASN A 148 4.67 -1.83 -12.18
N ILE A 149 3.91 -2.47 -11.30
CA ILE A 149 4.16 -2.43 -9.86
C ILE A 149 5.37 -3.35 -9.63
N PRO A 150 6.57 -2.81 -9.31
CA PRO A 150 7.75 -3.64 -9.16
C PRO A 150 7.57 -4.63 -8.00
N GLU A 151 7.62 -5.92 -8.35
CA GLU A 151 7.37 -7.03 -7.41
C GLU A 151 8.30 -6.96 -6.19
N GLU A 152 9.60 -6.72 -6.44
CA GLU A 152 10.62 -6.60 -5.39
C GLU A 152 10.34 -5.44 -4.42
N THR A 153 9.79 -4.32 -4.90
CA THR A 153 9.40 -3.20 -4.03
C THR A 153 8.21 -3.57 -3.14
N ILE A 154 7.26 -4.36 -3.64
CA ILE A 154 6.19 -4.93 -2.81
C ILE A 154 6.76 -5.96 -1.83
N LYS A 155 7.75 -6.77 -2.22
CA LYS A 155 8.41 -7.72 -1.31
C LYS A 155 9.12 -7.02 -0.15
N GLU A 156 9.90 -5.97 -0.42
CA GLU A 156 10.53 -5.17 0.62
C GLU A 156 9.51 -4.48 1.53
N ALA A 157 8.43 -3.92 0.96
CA ALA A 157 7.35 -3.35 1.76
C ALA A 157 6.66 -4.40 2.65
N LEU A 158 6.44 -5.63 2.15
CA LEU A 158 5.92 -6.74 2.96
C LEU A 158 6.87 -7.12 4.10
N ARG A 159 8.18 -7.13 3.88
CA ARG A 159 9.17 -7.37 4.95
C ARG A 159 9.01 -6.37 6.11
N VAL A 160 8.77 -5.09 5.81
CA VAL A 160 8.46 -4.06 6.82
C VAL A 160 7.12 -4.30 7.52
N VAL A 161 6.07 -4.72 6.81
CA VAL A 161 4.74 -5.02 7.39
C VAL A 161 4.78 -6.24 8.33
N LEU A 162 5.56 -7.25 7.97
CA LEU A 162 5.67 -8.50 8.72
C LEU A 162 6.48 -8.35 10.02
N ASP A 163 7.42 -7.41 10.10
CA ASP A 163 8.15 -7.13 11.35
C ASP A 163 7.25 -6.46 12.40
N GLU A 164 7.00 -7.18 13.50
CA GLU A 164 6.20 -6.73 14.64
C GLU A 164 6.75 -5.46 15.30
N LYS A 165 8.06 -5.21 15.20
CA LYS A 165 8.70 -4.00 15.74
C LYS A 165 8.16 -2.72 15.11
N ASN A 166 7.63 -2.79 13.89
CA ASN A 166 7.07 -1.64 13.20
C ASN A 166 5.61 -1.33 13.61
N ARG A 167 4.88 -2.25 14.27
CA ARG A 167 3.43 -2.16 14.54
C ARG A 167 3.08 -1.48 15.88
N PRO A 168 2.33 -0.37 15.93
CA PRO A 168 1.31 -0.03 14.94
C PRO A 168 1.86 0.70 13.71
N LEU A 169 1.51 0.22 12.51
CA LEU A 169 2.00 0.77 11.25
C LEU A 169 0.84 1.16 10.32
N LEU A 170 1.01 2.26 9.59
CA LEU A 170 0.05 2.73 8.59
C LEU A 170 0.62 2.59 7.18
N ILE A 171 -0.08 1.88 6.30
CA ILE A 171 0.23 1.77 4.88
C ILE A 171 -0.59 2.80 4.10
N HIS A 172 0.04 3.74 3.42
CA HIS A 172 -0.68 4.68 2.57
C HIS A 172 -0.04 4.97 1.21
N CYS A 173 -0.89 5.47 0.31
CA CYS A 173 -0.48 6.11 -0.93
C CYS A 173 -1.40 7.32 -1.16
N LYS A 174 -1.42 7.92 -2.35
CA LYS A 174 -2.27 9.09 -2.65
C LYS A 174 -3.77 8.93 -2.31
N ARG A 175 -4.36 7.75 -2.52
CA ARG A 175 -5.81 7.50 -2.30
C ARG A 175 -6.15 6.20 -1.57
N GLY A 176 -5.17 5.39 -1.16
CA GLY A 176 -5.42 4.12 -0.47
C GLY A 176 -6.14 3.09 -1.33
N LYS A 177 -6.01 3.18 -2.66
CA LYS A 177 -6.68 2.32 -3.66
C LYS A 177 -5.70 1.32 -4.28
N HIS A 178 -5.03 1.69 -5.37
CA HIS A 178 -4.17 0.81 -6.18
C HIS A 178 -2.96 0.27 -5.42
N ARG A 179 -1.90 1.08 -5.23
CA ARG A 179 -0.63 0.68 -4.61
C ARG A 179 -0.81 0.06 -3.22
N THR A 180 -1.58 0.72 -2.35
CA THR A 180 -1.96 0.19 -1.03
C THR A 180 -2.76 -1.11 -1.13
N GLY A 181 -3.67 -1.21 -2.09
CA GLY A 181 -4.47 -2.40 -2.33
C GLY A 181 -3.64 -3.59 -2.82
N SER A 182 -2.67 -3.39 -3.70
CA SER A 182 -1.75 -4.43 -4.15
C SER A 182 -0.89 -4.96 -3.00
N LEU A 183 -0.32 -4.08 -2.17
CA LEU A 183 0.45 -4.49 -0.99
C LEU A 183 -0.41 -5.26 0.03
N VAL A 184 -1.62 -4.75 0.33
CA VAL A 184 -2.57 -5.44 1.22
C VAL A 184 -3.03 -6.77 0.62
N GLY A 185 -3.27 -6.84 -0.69
CA GLY A 185 -3.66 -8.08 -1.38
C GLY A 185 -2.58 -9.15 -1.30
N CYS A 186 -1.31 -8.79 -1.47
CA CYS A 186 -0.19 -9.70 -1.26
C CYS A 186 -0.06 -10.14 0.21
N LEU A 187 -0.32 -9.25 1.18
CA LEU A 187 -0.40 -9.63 2.60
C LEU A 187 -1.53 -10.66 2.84
N ARG A 188 -2.72 -10.47 2.26
CA ARG A 188 -3.81 -11.47 2.35
C ARG A 188 -3.42 -12.81 1.72
N LYS A 189 -2.65 -12.79 0.63
CA LYS A 189 -2.12 -14.01 -0.01
C LYS A 189 -1.17 -14.77 0.92
N LEU A 190 -0.30 -14.06 1.65
CA LEU A 190 0.55 -14.65 2.71
C LEU A 190 -0.29 -15.18 3.90
N GLN A 191 -1.40 -14.52 4.23
CA GLN A 191 -2.39 -14.99 5.19
C GLN A 191 -3.27 -16.15 4.67
N LYS A 192 -2.96 -16.71 3.49
CA LYS A 192 -3.66 -17.85 2.85
C LYS A 192 -5.14 -17.60 2.54
N TRP A 193 -5.54 -16.36 2.31
CA TRP A 193 -6.90 -16.05 1.83
C TRP A 193 -7.09 -16.56 0.39
N CYS A 194 -8.30 -16.96 0.03
CA CYS A 194 -8.62 -17.31 -1.35
C CYS A 194 -8.67 -16.04 -2.23
N LEU A 195 -8.24 -16.15 -3.49
CA LEU A 195 -8.16 -15.01 -4.42
C LEU A 195 -9.48 -14.24 -4.53
N THR A 196 -10.62 -14.92 -4.49
CA THR A 196 -11.96 -14.28 -4.50
C THR A 196 -12.13 -13.27 -3.36
N SER A 197 -11.76 -13.64 -2.13
CA SER A 197 -11.85 -12.73 -0.97
C SER A 197 -10.81 -11.61 -1.02
N ILE A 198 -9.62 -11.87 -1.58
CA ILE A 198 -8.59 -10.85 -1.81
C ILE A 198 -9.08 -9.80 -2.81
N PHE A 199 -9.67 -10.26 -3.92
CA PHE A 199 -10.20 -9.39 -4.98
C PHE A 199 -11.41 -8.60 -4.50
N ASP A 200 -12.33 -9.21 -3.74
CA ASP A 200 -13.45 -8.51 -3.10
C ASP A 200 -12.98 -7.42 -2.13
N GLU A 201 -11.99 -7.70 -1.27
CA GLU A 201 -11.41 -6.67 -0.39
C GLU A 201 -10.78 -5.53 -1.20
N TYR A 202 -9.97 -5.84 -2.20
CA TYR A 202 -9.38 -4.82 -3.07
C TYR A 202 -10.45 -3.98 -3.77
N GLN A 203 -11.47 -4.61 -4.36
CA GLN A 203 -12.57 -3.95 -5.08
C GLN A 203 -13.38 -3.06 -4.15
N ARG A 204 -13.63 -3.46 -2.89
CA ARG A 204 -14.30 -2.64 -1.87
C ARG A 204 -13.60 -1.29 -1.66
N TYR A 205 -12.26 -1.27 -1.57
CA TYR A 205 -11.51 -0.01 -1.39
C TYR A 205 -11.26 0.74 -2.71
N ALA A 206 -11.04 0.05 -3.82
CA ALA A 206 -10.83 0.65 -5.14
C ALA A 206 -12.12 1.26 -5.72
N ALA A 207 -13.27 0.64 -5.42
CA ALA A 207 -14.59 0.93 -5.97
C ALA A 207 -14.56 0.96 -7.52
N GLU A 208 -15.25 1.91 -8.14
CA GLU A 208 -15.27 2.15 -9.60
C GLU A 208 -13.89 2.31 -10.25
N LYS A 209 -12.82 2.52 -9.46
CA LYS A 209 -11.44 2.63 -9.96
C LYS A 209 -10.64 1.33 -9.84
N THR A 210 -11.31 0.19 -9.67
CA THR A 210 -10.71 -1.16 -9.74
C THR A 210 -9.89 -1.35 -11.01
N ARG A 211 -8.68 -1.94 -10.89
CA ARG A 211 -7.81 -2.26 -12.03
C ARG A 211 -7.60 -3.76 -12.16
N VAL A 212 -7.80 -4.28 -13.37
CA VAL A 212 -7.51 -5.68 -13.70
C VAL A 212 -6.00 -5.98 -13.58
N SER A 213 -5.13 -5.00 -13.85
CA SER A 213 -3.68 -5.12 -13.64
C SER A 213 -3.32 -5.46 -12.19
N ASP A 214 -3.97 -4.80 -11.22
CA ASP A 214 -3.67 -4.98 -9.80
C ASP A 214 -4.17 -6.35 -9.32
N LEU A 215 -5.33 -6.80 -9.81
CA LEU A 215 -5.86 -8.14 -9.55
C LEU A 215 -4.94 -9.23 -10.12
N ARG A 216 -4.49 -9.07 -11.37
CA ARG A 216 -3.57 -10.01 -12.03
C ARG A 216 -2.19 -10.03 -11.37
N PHE A 217 -1.72 -8.89 -10.87
CA PHE A 217 -0.52 -8.81 -10.05
C PHE A 217 -0.67 -9.63 -8.76
N MET A 218 -1.75 -9.45 -8.00
CA MET A 218 -2.00 -10.26 -6.79
C MET A 218 -2.12 -11.76 -7.09
N GLU A 219 -2.75 -12.13 -8.22
CA GLU A 219 -2.86 -13.52 -8.68
C GLU A 219 -1.48 -14.15 -8.93
N LEU A 220 -0.59 -13.44 -9.62
CA LEU A 220 0.72 -13.95 -10.04
C LEU A 220 1.84 -13.77 -8.99
N PHE A 221 1.70 -12.85 -8.04
CA PHE A 221 2.73 -12.51 -7.05
C PHE A 221 3.30 -13.75 -6.33
N ASP A 222 4.61 -13.96 -6.41
CA ASP A 222 5.24 -15.10 -5.75
C ASP A 222 5.38 -14.87 -4.23
N ILE A 223 5.00 -15.88 -3.46
CA ILE A 223 5.08 -15.90 -2.00
C ILE A 223 6.21 -16.79 -1.47
N SER A 224 6.95 -17.47 -2.36
CA SER A 224 7.99 -18.45 -2.01
C SER A 224 9.15 -17.84 -1.20
N ASP A 225 9.44 -16.55 -1.41
CA ASP A 225 10.45 -15.78 -0.66
C ASP A 225 10.10 -15.55 0.82
N PHE A 226 8.84 -15.77 1.22
CA PHE A 226 8.36 -15.55 2.56
C PHE A 226 8.22 -16.87 3.32
N LYS A 227 9.03 -17.05 4.37
CA LYS A 227 8.77 -18.08 5.37
C LYS A 227 7.38 -17.84 5.95
N GLN A 228 6.54 -18.86 5.94
CA GLN A 228 5.16 -18.73 6.41
C GLN A 228 5.16 -18.17 7.84
N PRO A 229 4.37 -17.11 8.15
CA PRO A 229 4.19 -16.71 9.53
C PRO A 229 3.60 -17.91 10.31
N PRO A 230 3.99 -18.12 11.58
CA PRO A 230 3.38 -19.15 12.39
C PRO A 230 1.86 -18.93 12.39
N THR A 231 1.11 -19.98 12.08
CA THR A 231 -0.35 -19.91 12.01
C THR A 231 -0.90 -19.58 13.38
N PHE A 232 -1.38 -18.35 13.59
CA PHE A 232 -2.10 -17.94 14.79
C PHE A 232 -3.50 -18.56 14.82
N CYS A 233 -3.55 -19.87 15.09
CA CYS A 233 -4.74 -20.61 15.49
C CYS A 233 -4.37 -21.60 16.60
N SER A 234 -4.98 -21.42 17.78
CA SER A 234 -4.76 -22.15 19.04
C SER A 234 -3.34 -21.98 19.62
N HIS A 235 -3.13 -21.57 20.88
CA HIS A 235 -3.73 -22.09 22.10
C HIS A 235 -3.89 -20.97 23.15
N SER A 236 -5.07 -20.89 23.78
CA SER A 236 -5.16 -20.30 25.12
C SER A 236 -4.63 -21.32 26.13
N PRO A 237 -3.67 -20.97 27.01
CA PRO A 237 -3.42 -21.77 28.21
C PRO A 237 -4.65 -21.70 29.12
N ASN A 238 -5.05 -22.86 29.66
CA ASN A 238 -6.05 -22.95 30.75
C ASN A 238 -5.46 -22.43 32.07
#